data_AF-A0A5E7Y2J4-F1
#
_entry.id   AF-A0A5E7Y2J4-F1
#
_cell.length_a   1.000
_cell.length_b   1.000
_cell.length_c   1.000
_cell.angle_alpha   90.00
_cell.angle_beta   90.00
_cell.angle_gamma   90.00
#
_symmetry.space_group_name_H-M   'P 1'
#
loop_
_entity.id
_entity.type
_entity.pdbx_description
1 polymer ?
#
loop_
_entity_poly.entity_id
_entity_poly.type
_entity_poly.pdbx_seq_one_letter_code
_entity_poly.pdbx_strand_id
1 'polypeptide(L)' 'MAGISRSTLARLEAGNGGTIDSLVRIMRALEIEDRLLDVMPDAKLSPLDPRSDTGKARQRVRKSSEGEAGEEWSWGDEAP' A
#
# COMPACT_ATOMS: atom_id res chain seq x y z
N MET A 1 4.87 -21.96 25.61
CA MET A 1 4.90 -20.69 26.39
C MET A 1 5.19 -19.54 25.44
N ALA A 2 4.38 -18.48 25.42
CA ALA A 2 4.50 -17.36 24.47
C ALA A 2 5.72 -16.43 24.70
N GLY A 3 6.49 -16.62 25.79
CA GLY A 3 7.67 -15.80 26.08
C GLY A 3 7.37 -14.32 26.36
N ILE A 4 6.19 -14.03 26.92
CA ILE A 4 5.75 -12.69 27.32
C ILE A 4 5.46 -12.64 28.84
N SER A 5 5.48 -11.44 29.41
CA SER A 5 5.11 -11.25 30.82
C SER A 5 3.60 -11.43 31.03
N ARG A 6 3.19 -11.79 32.25
CA ARG A 6 1.77 -11.89 32.63
C ARG A 6 1.04 -10.54 32.50
N SER A 7 1.73 -9.44 32.80
CA SER A 7 1.15 -8.10 32.68
C SER A 7 0.85 -7.72 31.22
N THR A 8 1.69 -8.16 30.28
CA THR A 8 1.42 -7.98 28.83
C THR A 8 0.19 -8.77 28.39
N LEU A 9 0.05 -10.03 28.83
CA LEU A 9 -1.13 -10.84 28.53
C LEU A 9 -2.42 -10.19 29.07
N ALA A 10 -2.44 -9.81 30.35
CA ALA A 10 -3.61 -9.19 30.98
C ALA A 10 -4.01 -7.85 30.31
N ARG A 11 -3.03 -7.05 29.88
CA ARG A 11 -3.31 -5.79 29.17
C ARG A 11 -3.93 -6.04 27.79
N LEU A 12 -3.46 -7.05 27.09
CA LEU A 12 -3.95 -7.44 25.76
C LEU A 12 -5.39 -7.97 25.85
N GLU A 13 -5.69 -8.79 26.87
CA GLU A 13 -7.06 -9.25 27.17
C GLU A 13 -8.00 -8.11 27.55
N ALA A 14 -7.50 -7.09 28.25
CA ALA A 14 -8.26 -5.89 28.61
C ALA A 14 -8.44 -4.88 27.47
N GLY A 15 -7.94 -5.17 26.26
CA GLY A 15 -7.99 -4.26 25.11
C GLY A 15 -7.08 -3.03 25.24
N ASN A 16 -6.24 -2.98 26.28
CA ASN A 16 -5.37 -1.85 26.61
C ASN A 16 -4.00 -1.90 25.90
N GLY A 17 -3.83 -2.82 24.95
CA GLY A 17 -2.73 -2.81 23.98
C GLY A 17 -1.68 -3.91 24.11
N GLY A 18 -0.68 -3.80 23.23
CA GLY A 18 0.41 -4.75 22.97
C GLY A 18 1.06 -4.43 21.63
N THR A 19 2.01 -5.26 21.18
CA THR A 19 2.54 -5.20 19.81
C THR A 19 1.98 -6.35 18.97
N ILE A 20 2.05 -6.21 17.64
CA ILE A 20 1.73 -7.33 16.73
C ILE A 20 2.60 -8.55 17.05
N ASP A 21 3.88 -8.35 17.40
CA ASP A 21 4.77 -9.44 17.84
C ASP A 21 4.22 -10.18 19.07
N SER A 22 3.77 -9.44 20.09
CA SER A 22 3.17 -10.05 21.30
C SER A 22 1.91 -10.84 20.96
N LEU A 23 1.06 -10.30 20.08
CA LEU A 23 -0.15 -10.98 19.61
C LEU A 23 0.20 -12.27 18.85
N VAL A 24 1.13 -12.22 17.90
CA VAL A 24 1.56 -13.40 17.12
C VAL A 24 2.15 -14.48 18.03
N ARG A 25 2.93 -14.10 19.04
CA ARG A 25 3.47 -15.05 20.03
C ARG A 25 2.39 -15.75 20.85
N ILE A 26 1.33 -15.01 21.23
CA ILE A 26 0.17 -15.59 21.92
C ILE A 26 -0.56 -16.55 20.98
N MET A 27 -0.84 -16.14 19.75
CA MET A 27 -1.53 -16.99 18.76
C MET A 27 -0.77 -18.28 18.47
N ARG A 28 0.57 -18.21 18.31
CA ARG A 28 1.43 -19.40 18.16
C ARG A 28 1.42 -20.32 19.38
N ALA A 29 1.40 -19.75 20.59
CA ALA A 29 1.32 -20.55 21.80
C ALA A 29 -0.05 -21.23 21.98
N LEU A 30 -1.06 -20.78 21.24
CA LEU A 30 -2.42 -21.32 21.20
C LEU A 30 -2.70 -22.15 19.94
N GLU A 31 -1.72 -22.27 19.03
CA GLU A 31 -1.85 -23.02 17.76
C GLU A 31 -2.99 -22.49 16.85
N ILE A 32 -3.18 -21.16 16.85
CA ILE A 32 -4.22 -20.48 16.05
C ILE A 32 -3.64 -19.40 15.11
N GLU A 33 -2.32 -19.36 14.91
CA GLU A 33 -1.65 -18.36 14.09
C GLU A 33 -2.14 -18.32 12.63
N ASP A 34 -2.62 -19.44 12.09
CA ASP A 34 -3.13 -19.52 10.72
C ASP A 34 -4.35 -18.61 10.50
N ARG A 35 -5.11 -18.31 11.57
CA ARG A 35 -6.25 -17.37 11.53
C ARG A 35 -5.83 -15.95 11.16
N LEU A 36 -4.56 -15.60 11.34
CA LEU A 36 -4.06 -14.29 10.93
C LEU A 36 -4.20 -14.11 9.41
N LEU A 37 -4.02 -15.18 8.64
CA LEU A 37 -4.13 -15.17 7.17
C LEU A 37 -5.58 -14.92 6.73
N ASP A 38 -6.57 -15.40 7.49
CA ASP A 38 -7.99 -15.18 7.20
C ASP A 38 -8.38 -13.69 7.25
N VAL A 39 -7.65 -12.88 8.02
CA VAL A 39 -7.90 -11.43 8.19
C VAL A 39 -7.12 -10.60 7.17
N MET A 40 -6.07 -11.17 6.57
CA MET A 40 -5.24 -10.45 5.62
C MET A 40 -5.94 -10.31 4.26
N PRO A 41 -6.03 -9.10 3.70
CA PRO A 41 -6.50 -8.94 2.34
C PRO A 41 -5.51 -9.59 1.36
N ASP A 42 -6.03 -10.09 0.24
CA ASP A 42 -5.22 -10.64 -0.84
C ASP A 42 -4.20 -9.57 -1.32
N ALA A 43 -2.92 -9.96 -1.33
CA ALA A 43 -1.82 -9.08 -1.67
C ALA A 43 -1.73 -8.89 -3.19
N LYS A 44 -2.71 -8.19 -3.76
CA LYS A 44 -2.72 -7.84 -5.17
C LYS A 44 -1.81 -6.65 -5.42
N LEU A 45 -1.11 -6.68 -6.55
CA LEU A 45 -0.37 -5.51 -7.02
C LEU A 45 -1.36 -4.35 -7.19
N SER A 46 -1.01 -3.18 -6.69
CA SER A 46 -1.78 -1.97 -6.94
C SER A 46 -1.89 -1.75 -8.44
N PRO A 47 -3.03 -1.29 -8.99
CA PRO A 47 -3.15 -0.93 -10.41
C PRO A 47 -2.13 0.12 -10.87
N LEU A 48 -1.54 0.85 -9.94
CA LEU A 48 -0.50 1.86 -10.18
C LEU A 48 0.92 1.30 -10.02
N ASP A 49 1.08 0.03 -9.66
CA ASP A 49 2.40 -0.59 -9.54
C ASP A 49 2.98 -0.75 -10.96
N PRO A 50 4.17 -0.19 -11.25
CA PRO A 50 4.84 -0.39 -12.53
C PRO A 50 5.08 -1.87 -12.87
N ARG A 51 5.08 -2.77 -11.87
CA ARG A 51 5.18 -4.23 -12.06
C ARG A 51 3.84 -4.88 -12.41
N SER A 52 2.72 -4.21 -12.16
CA SER A 52 1.39 -4.69 -12.59
C SER A 52 1.12 -4.39 -14.06
N ASP A 53 2.05 -3.76 -14.77
CA ASP A 53 1.91 -3.42 -16.18
C ASP A 53 1.98 -4.71 -17.01
N THR A 54 0.85 -5.38 -17.19
CA THR A 54 0.69 -6.54 -18.07
C THR A 54 0.60 -6.12 -19.55
N GLY A 55 0.78 -4.83 -19.84
CA GLY A 55 0.62 -4.21 -21.15
C GLY A 55 1.89 -3.57 -21.70
N LYS A 56 1.73 -2.75 -22.75
CA LYS A 56 2.85 -1.98 -23.32
C LYS A 56 3.33 -0.93 -22.31
N ALA A 57 4.64 -0.93 -22.08
CA ALA A 57 5.30 0.07 -21.23
C ALA A 57 4.90 1.49 -21.64
N ARG A 58 4.59 2.33 -20.65
CA ARG A 58 4.27 3.76 -20.87
C ARG A 58 5.36 4.45 -21.70
N GLN A 59 5.00 4.94 -22.88
CA GLN A 59 5.88 5.76 -23.70
C GLN A 59 5.63 7.23 -23.41
N ARG A 60 6.69 7.96 -23.03
CA ARG A 60 6.64 9.42 -22.96
C ARG A 60 6.84 9.98 -24.36
N VAL A 61 5.97 10.87 -24.79
CA VAL A 61 6.21 11.70 -25.97
C VAL A 61 7.48 12.51 -25.71
N ARG A 62 8.43 12.44 -26.65
CA ARG A 62 9.61 13.30 -26.65
C ARG A 62 9.32 14.49 -27.55
N LYS A 63 9.74 15.69 -27.13
CA LYS A 63 9.70 16.86 -27.99
C LYS A 63 10.61 16.59 -29.19
N SER A 64 10.10 16.76 -30.41
CA SER A 64 10.94 16.75 -31.62
C SER A 64 11.94 17.91 -31.53
N SER A 65 13.18 17.68 -31.94
CA SER A 65 14.20 18.73 -32.05
C SER A 65 13.87 19.72 -33.16
N GLU A 66 13.12 19.27 -34.17
CA GLU A 66 12.61 20.13 -35.23
C GLU A 66 11.37 20.86 -34.72
N GLY A 67 11.57 22.15 -34.51
CA GLY A 67 10.56 23.07 -34.01
C GLY A 67 9.51 23.36 -35.07
N GLU A 68 8.27 23.36 -34.62
CA GLU A 68 7.31 24.33 -35.11
C GLU A 68 7.12 25.31 -33.95
N ALA A 69 7.50 26.57 -34.19
CA ALA A 69 6.99 27.68 -33.41
C ALA A 69 5.51 27.78 -33.73
N GLY A 70 4.71 26.90 -33.13
CA GLY A 70 3.26 27.00 -33.15
C GLY A 70 2.86 28.33 -32.51
N GLU A 71 1.87 28.98 -33.11
CA GLU A 71 1.29 30.24 -32.63
C GLU A 71 1.10 30.21 -31.11
N GLU A 72 1.43 31.32 -30.46
CA GLU A 72 1.27 31.50 -29.01
C GLU A 72 -0.21 31.38 -28.68
N TRP A 73 -0.57 30.25 -28.09
CA TRP A 73 -1.95 29.88 -27.83
C TRP A 73 -2.57 30.88 -26.85
N SER A 74 -3.62 31.58 -27.29
CA SER A 74 -4.42 32.47 -26.46
C SER A 74 -5.79 31.86 -26.19
N TRP A 75 -6.31 32.11 -24.99
CA TRP A 75 -7.71 31.82 -24.66
C TRP A 75 -8.59 32.92 -25.28
N GLY A 76 -9.72 32.52 -25.87
CA GLY A 76 -10.60 33.39 -26.67
C GLY A 76 -11.37 34.48 -25.91
N ASP A 77 -10.84 35.01 -24.82
CA ASP A 77 -11.44 36.09 -24.02
C ASP A 77 -10.97 37.49 -24.45
N GLU A 78 -10.19 37.61 -25.54
CA GLU A 78 -9.75 38.88 -26.11
C GLU A 78 -10.61 39.28 -27.33
N ALA A 79 -11.81 39.81 -27.09
CA ALA A 79 -12.50 40.71 -28.03
C ALA A 79 -13.54 41.60 -27.29
N PRO A 80 -13.31 42.92 -27.15
CA PRO A 80 -14.38 43.90 -26.97
C PRO A 80 -15.04 44.31 -28.29
#